data_AF-A0A1G1YSW5-F1
#
_entry.id   AF-A0A1G1YSW5-F1
#
_cell.length_a   1.000
_cell.length_b   1.000
_cell.length_c   1.000
_cell.angle_alpha   90.00
_cell.angle_beta   90.00
_cell.angle_gamma   90.00
#
_symmetry.space_group_name_H-M   'P 1'
#
loop_
_entity.id
_entity.type
_entity.pdbx_description
1 polymer ?
#
loop_
_entity_poly.entity_id
_entity_poly.type
_entity_poly.pdbx_seq_one_letter_code
_entity_poly.pdbx_strand_id
1 'polypeptide(L)' 'MNNPKKIFTTSQQLQAALFRVSSLNESQRAAVFEALRPELDDNGVSAEELKRVLRELRLDGKISDIDRRNLLQLAGEEHV' A
#
# COMPACT_ATOMS: atom_id res chain seq x y z
N MET A 1 -13.31 -14.80 -15.50
CA MET A 1 -13.16 -14.33 -14.10
C MET A 1 -11.94 -13.44 -14.06
N ASN A 2 -12.13 -12.11 -14.05
CA ASN A 2 -11.02 -11.18 -13.85
C ASN A 2 -10.71 -11.16 -12.36
N ASN A 3 -9.84 -12.06 -11.90
CA ASN A 3 -9.31 -11.97 -10.55
C ASN A 3 -8.42 -10.71 -10.52
N PRO A 4 -8.70 -9.70 -9.67
CA PRO A 4 -7.86 -8.52 -9.61
C PRO A 4 -6.44 -8.97 -9.27
N LYS A 5 -5.48 -8.56 -10.11
CA LYS A 5 -4.08 -8.94 -9.95
C LYS A 5 -3.62 -8.48 -8.56
N LYS A 6 -3.32 -9.43 -7.69
CA LYS A 6 -2.79 -9.16 -6.36
C LYS A 6 -1.37 -8.64 -6.50
N ILE A 7 -1.09 -7.52 -5.85
CA ILE A 7 0.25 -6.91 -5.83
C ILE A 7 1.06 -7.39 -4.64
N PHE A 8 0.40 -7.59 -3.50
CA PHE A 8 1.01 -8.19 -2.33
C PHE A 8 0.21 -9.39 -1.90
N THR A 9 0.86 -10.54 -1.79
CA THR A 9 0.23 -11.78 -1.30
C THR A 9 0.74 -12.17 0.08
N THR A 10 1.81 -11.53 0.56
CA THR A 10 2.38 -11.81 1.88
C THR A 10 2.76 -10.54 2.63
N SER A 11 2.74 -10.62 3.95
CA SER A 11 3.19 -9.55 4.85
C SER A 11 4.64 -9.17 4.62
N GLN A 12 5.50 -10.14 4.29
CA GLN A 12 6.91 -9.86 3.95
C GLN A 12 7.05 -9.04 2.68
N GLN A 13 6.27 -9.34 1.62
CA GLN A 13 6.27 -8.54 0.40
C GLN A 13 5.81 -7.12 0.67
N LEU A 14 4.72 -6.95 1.44
CA LEU A 14 4.22 -5.63 1.81
C LEU A 14 5.27 -4.86 2.60
N GLN A 15 5.83 -5.44 3.66
CA GLN A 15 6.83 -4.79 4.50
C GLN A 15 8.08 -4.39 3.70
N ALA A 16 8.57 -5.27 2.82
CA ALA A 16 9.68 -4.95 1.94
C ALA A 16 9.36 -3.78 0.98
N ALA A 17 8.14 -3.74 0.44
CA ALA A 17 7.71 -2.68 -0.45
C ALA A 17 7.59 -1.32 0.27
N LEU A 18 7.03 -1.31 1.49
CA LEU A 18 6.97 -0.11 2.34
C LEU A 18 8.37 0.39 2.71
N PHE A 19 9.32 -0.51 2.92
CA PHE A 19 10.70 -0.15 3.25
C PHE A 19 11.45 0.49 2.06
N ARG A 20 11.06 0.15 0.81
CA ARG A 20 11.59 0.78 -0.40
C ARG A 20 11.11 2.22 -0.59
N VAL A 21 9.98 2.59 0.02
CA VAL A 21 9.45 3.95 -0.04
C VAL A 21 10.16 4.81 0.99
N SER A 22 11.24 5.46 0.55
CA SER A 22 12.07 6.31 1.42
C SER A 22 11.35 7.55 1.95
N SER A 23 10.24 7.98 1.33
CA SER A 23 9.45 9.11 1.83
C SER A 23 8.69 8.79 3.12
N LEU A 24 8.39 7.51 3.37
CA LEU A 24 7.73 7.08 4.59
C LEU A 24 8.71 6.98 5.76
N ASN A 25 8.32 7.54 6.90
CA ASN A 25 8.97 7.26 8.18
C ASN A 25 8.43 5.96 8.82
N GLU A 26 9.03 5.54 9.94
CA GLU A 26 8.67 4.29 10.63
C GLU A 26 7.20 4.24 11.06
N SER A 27 6.67 5.34 11.63
CA SER A 27 5.28 5.41 12.06
C SER A 27 4.30 5.32 10.88
N GLN A 28 4.63 5.95 9.76
CA GLN A 28 3.82 5.90 8.55
C GLN A 28 3.85 4.50 7.91
N ARG A 29 5.01 3.83 7.89
CA ARG A 29 5.13 2.45 7.42
C ARG A 29 4.29 1.51 8.28
N ALA A 30 4.33 1.66 9.60
CA ALA A 30 3.51 0.89 10.52
C ALA A 30 2.01 1.12 10.23
N ALA A 31 1.58 2.37 10.10
CA ALA A 31 0.18 2.70 9.80
C ALA A 31 -0.31 2.10 8.47
N VAL A 32 0.51 2.16 7.40
CA VAL A 32 0.17 1.56 6.11
C VAL A 32 0.11 0.03 6.21
N PHE A 33 1.06 -0.58 6.92
CA PHE A 33 1.09 -2.02 7.12
C PHE A 33 -0.13 -2.52 7.90
N GLU A 34 -0.45 -1.87 9.02
CA GLU A 34 -1.61 -2.23 9.83
C GLU A 34 -2.93 -2.09 9.08
N ALA A 35 -3.07 -1.04 8.26
CA ALA A 35 -4.26 -0.83 7.46
C ALA A 35 -4.42 -1.86 6.32
N LEU A 36 -3.33 -2.38 5.77
CA LEU A 36 -3.33 -3.39 4.70
C LEU A 36 -3.26 -4.84 5.20
N ARG A 37 -2.95 -5.04 6.48
CA ARG A 37 -2.94 -6.36 7.13
C ARG A 37 -4.25 -7.13 6.96
N PRO A 38 -5.45 -6.55 7.20
CA PRO A 38 -6.71 -7.28 7.00
C PRO A 38 -6.90 -7.73 5.55
N GLU A 39 -6.52 -6.89 4.58
CA GLU A 39 -6.60 -7.22 3.15
C GLU A 39 -5.63 -8.34 2.74
N LEU A 40 -4.46 -8.40 3.40
CA LEU A 40 -3.51 -9.50 3.23
C LEU A 40 -4.07 -10.83 3.73
N ASP A 41 -4.73 -10.84 4.90
CA ASP A 41 -5.33 -12.04 5.51
C ASP A 41 -6.52 -12.57 4.69
N ASP A 42 -7.28 -11.70 4.03
CA ASP A 42 -8.47 -12.10 3.26
C ASP A 42 -8.11 -12.83 1.96
N ASN A 43 -7.20 -12.28 1.14
CA ASN A 43 -6.68 -12.95 -0.05
C ASN A 43 -5.49 -12.21 -0.71
N GLY A 44 -4.74 -11.43 0.04
CA GLY A 44 -3.75 -10.50 -0.51
C GLY A 44 -4.35 -9.17 -0.99
N VAL A 45 -3.49 -8.17 -1.13
CA VAL A 45 -3.83 -6.79 -1.49
C VAL A 45 -3.87 -6.63 -3.01
N SER A 46 -4.97 -6.09 -3.52
CA SER A 46 -5.13 -5.64 -4.91
C SER A 46 -4.71 -4.18 -5.08
N ALA A 47 -4.48 -3.72 -6.32
CA ALA A 47 -4.22 -2.30 -6.60
C ALA A 47 -5.35 -1.37 -6.13
N GLU A 48 -6.61 -1.81 -6.28
CA GLU A 48 -7.78 -1.06 -5.83
C GLU A 48 -7.83 -0.93 -4.31
N GLU A 49 -7.58 -2.02 -3.58
CA GLU A 49 -7.53 -2.03 -2.11
C GLU A 49 -6.38 -1.18 -1.59
N LEU A 50 -5.20 -1.28 -2.20
CA LEU A 50 -4.08 -0.39 -1.87
C LEU A 50 -4.50 1.07 -2.06
N LYS A 51 -5.08 1.42 -3.21
CA LYS A 51 -5.51 2.80 -3.52
C LYS A 51 -6.55 3.31 -2.54
N ARG A 52 -7.49 2.45 -2.12
CA ARG A 52 -8.51 2.75 -1.12
C ARG A 52 -7.86 3.03 0.24
N VAL A 53 -7.05 2.12 0.75
CA VAL A 53 -6.40 2.25 2.07
C VAL A 53 -5.49 3.49 2.11
N LEU A 54 -4.70 3.72 1.07
CA LEU A 54 -3.84 4.91 1.01
C LEU A 54 -4.64 6.21 0.95
N ARG A 55 -5.82 6.21 0.33
CA ARG A 55 -6.72 7.37 0.34
C ARG A 55 -7.22 7.64 1.76
N GLU A 56 -7.62 6.62 2.50
CA GLU A 56 -8.08 6.76 3.88
C GLU A 56 -6.96 7.25 4.80
N LEU A 57 -5.77 6.66 4.72
CA LEU A 57 -4.60 7.11 5.49
C LEU A 57 -4.21 8.56 5.20
N ARG A 58 -4.38 9.01 3.96
CA ARG A 58 -4.17 10.42 3.62
C ARG A 58 -5.24 11.32 4.22
N LEU A 59 -6.51 10.92 4.15
CA LEU A 59 -7.62 11.68 4.74
C LEU A 59 -7.49 11.79 6.27
N ASP A 60 -6.95 10.76 6.90
CA ASP A 60 -6.63 10.72 8.34
C ASP A 60 -5.36 11.51 8.70
N GLY A 61 -4.64 12.07 7.71
CA GLY A 61 -3.40 12.81 7.92
C GLY A 61 -2.20 11.95 8.31
N LYS A 62 -2.32 10.61 8.24
CA LYS A 62 -1.23 9.67 8.54
C LYS A 62 -0.15 9.67 7.47
N ILE A 63 -0.51 9.90 6.21
CA ILE A 63 0.45 9.99 5.10
C ILE A 63 0.22 11.24 4.27
N SER A 64 1.28 11.77 3.67
CA SER A 64 1.18 12.91 2.76
C SER A 64 0.73 12.49 1.36
N ASP A 65 0.36 13.46 0.52
CA ASP A 65 0.03 13.17 -0.87
C ASP A 65 1.23 12.59 -1.67
N ILE A 66 2.46 13.00 -1.32
CA ILE A 66 3.71 12.47 -1.89
C ILE A 66 3.88 10.99 -1.51
N ASP A 67 3.71 10.66 -0.23
CA ASP A 67 3.78 9.29 0.27
C ASP A 67 2.78 8.38 -0.44
N ARG A 68 1.53 8.85 -0.57
CA ARG A 68 0.49 8.15 -1.32
C ARG A 68 0.92 7.86 -2.76
N ARG A 69 1.48 8.85 -3.47
CA ARG A 69 1.94 8.67 -4.86
C ARG A 69 3.06 7.64 -4.95
N ASN A 70 4.07 7.73 -4.08
CA ASN A 70 5.17 6.77 -4.06
C ASN A 70 4.70 5.34 -3.75
N LEU A 71 3.71 5.19 -2.88
CA LEU A 71 3.11 3.90 -2.57
C LEU A 71 2.27 3.34 -3.73
N LEU A 72 1.56 4.20 -4.46
CA LEU A 72 0.83 3.79 -5.66
C LEU A 72 1.75 3.34 -6.81
N GLN A 73 2.98 3.85 -6.89
CA GLN A 73 3.97 3.34 -7.84
C GLN A 73 4.31 1.87 -7.59
N LEU A 74 4.23 1.39 -6.34
CA LEU A 74 4.39 -0.04 -6.02
C LEU A 74 3.29 -0.92 -6.64
N ALA A 75 2.10 -0.34 -6.90
CA ALA A 75 0.99 -1.02 -7.56
C ALA A 75 1.15 -1.16 -9.08
N GLY A 76 2.16 -0.50 -9.67
CA GLY A 76 2.37 -0.50 -11.11
C GLY A 76 1.62 0.61 -11.86
N GLU A 77 1.13 1.67 -11.19
CA GLU A 77 0.82 2.93 -11.88
C GLU A 77 2.13 3.74 -12.01
N GLU A 78 2.94 3.41 -13.03
CA GLU A 78 3.78 4.29 -13.85
C GLU A 78 4.99 3.54 -14.44
N HIS A 79 4.77 3.01 -15.64
CA HIS A 79 5.72 3.17 -16.75
C HIS A 79 4.86 3.54 -17.96
N VAL A 80 4.65 4.85 -18.14
CA VAL A 80 4.47 5.44 -19.48
C VAL A 80 5.84 5.59 -20.12
#